data_AF-A0A934NI62-F1
#
_entry.id   AF-A0A934NI62-F1
#
_cell.length_a   1.000
_cell.length_b   1.000
_cell.length_c   1.000
_cell.angle_alpha   90.00
_cell.angle_beta   90.00
_cell.angle_gamma   90.00
#
_symmetry.space_group_name_H-M   'P 1'
#
loop_
_entity.id
_entity.type
_entity.pdbx_description
1 polymer ?
#
loop_
_entity_poly.entity_id
_entity_poly.type
_entity_poly.pdbx_seq_one_letter_code
_entity_poly.pdbx_strand_id
1 'polypeptide(L)'
;MMKDFIDFGSQRIDYTIRFSNRKTLGITVNPEMEVVINSPENTTNEVIKKKVKKKAPWILKQQSYFLSFHPRTTKRKYVSGETHLYLGRQYRLKLTPSDKNEVKYKGRFIEVYTSSKEKAETLVLEWYRLRAKSNLTFETLDKISDALGVVISNPSINGKPTVKSKTVGRDMQIVYKCQQKVIESDLNSASVTKKNAFLATTIESMNAYQYTAGQI
;
A
#
# COMPACT_ATOMS: atom_id res chain seq x y z
N MET A 1 -3.48 -27.08 4.28
CA MET A 1 -3.34 -26.35 2.99
C MET A 1 -2.91 -27.37 1.95
N MET A 2 -3.57 -27.41 0.79
CA MET A 2 -3.24 -28.36 -0.28
C MET A 2 -2.62 -27.60 -1.44
N LYS A 3 -1.52 -28.10 -2.02
CA LYS A 3 -0.90 -27.53 -3.22
C LYS A 3 -1.31 -28.34 -4.43
N ASP A 4 -1.58 -27.66 -5.53
CA ASP A 4 -1.94 -28.27 -6.81
C ASP A 4 -1.53 -27.32 -7.94
N PHE A 5 -1.60 -27.77 -9.18
CA PHE A 5 -1.17 -26.98 -10.33
C PHE A 5 -2.09 -27.22 -11.54
N ILE A 6 -2.07 -26.26 -12.45
CA ILE A 6 -2.63 -26.43 -13.80
C ILE A 6 -1.65 -25.94 -14.85
N ASP A 7 -1.68 -26.58 -16.01
CA ASP A 7 -0.99 -26.12 -17.20
C ASP A 7 -1.96 -25.31 -18.08
N PHE A 8 -1.53 -24.11 -18.49
CA PHE A 8 -2.30 -23.23 -19.35
C PHE A 8 -1.39 -22.70 -20.49
N GLY A 9 -1.53 -23.30 -21.67
CA GLY A 9 -0.63 -23.01 -22.80
C GLY A 9 0.78 -23.50 -22.47
N SER A 10 1.75 -22.57 -22.49
CA SER A 10 3.15 -22.83 -22.14
C SER A 10 3.49 -22.51 -20.67
N GLN A 11 2.52 -22.02 -19.87
CA GLN A 11 2.76 -21.58 -18.50
C GLN A 11 2.09 -22.52 -17.49
N ARG A 12 2.85 -22.87 -16.45
CA ARG A 12 2.36 -23.61 -15.29
C ARG A 12 1.93 -22.64 -14.20
N ILE A 13 0.74 -22.84 -13.66
CA ILE A 13 0.19 -22.03 -12.56
C ILE A 13 0.08 -22.93 -11.33
N ASP A 14 1.00 -22.74 -10.38
CA ASP A 14 0.93 -23.38 -9.07
C ASP A 14 0.02 -22.57 -8.13
N TYR A 15 -0.83 -23.26 -7.38
CA TYR A 15 -1.75 -22.63 -6.45
C TYR A 15 -1.93 -23.43 -5.16
N THR A 16 -2.32 -22.72 -4.10
CA THR A 16 -2.61 -23.31 -2.79
C THR A 16 -4.10 -23.19 -2.48
N ILE A 17 -4.73 -24.30 -2.12
CA ILE A 17 -6.14 -24.37 -1.73
C ILE A 17 -6.25 -24.24 -0.21
N ARG A 18 -7.12 -23.32 0.22
CA ARG A 18 -7.60 -23.14 1.59
C ARG A 18 -9.12 -23.35 1.61
N PHE A 19 -9.56 -24.33 2.38
CA PHE A 19 -10.98 -24.54 2.65
C PHE A 19 -11.44 -23.63 3.79
N SER A 20 -12.63 -23.08 3.66
CA SER A 20 -13.22 -22.19 4.66
C SER A 20 -14.74 -22.23 4.53
N ASN A 21 -15.45 -21.89 5.61
CA ASN A 21 -16.92 -21.75 5.59
C ASN A 21 -17.32 -20.50 4.78
N ARG A 22 -17.49 -20.69 3.45
CA ARG A 22 -17.87 -19.64 2.50
C ARG A 22 -18.75 -20.21 1.40
N LYS A 23 -19.58 -19.35 0.79
CA LYS A 23 -20.52 -19.77 -0.27
C LYS A 23 -19.90 -19.85 -1.66
N THR A 24 -18.87 -19.04 -1.95
CA THR A 24 -18.31 -18.88 -3.31
C THR A 24 -16.83 -19.21 -3.35
N LEU A 25 -16.31 -19.75 -4.45
CA LEU A 25 -14.86 -19.91 -4.64
C LEU A 25 -14.20 -18.57 -5.01
N GLY A 26 -13.21 -18.15 -4.22
CA GLY A 26 -12.40 -16.95 -4.45
C GLY A 26 -10.98 -17.30 -4.87
N ILE A 27 -10.41 -16.52 -5.80
CA ILE A 27 -9.02 -16.64 -6.24
C ILE A 27 -8.32 -15.33 -5.92
N THR A 28 -7.21 -15.41 -5.19
CA THR A 28 -6.38 -14.28 -4.81
C THR A 28 -4.99 -14.48 -5.38
N VAL A 29 -4.44 -13.46 -6.03
CA VAL A 29 -3.04 -13.42 -6.44
C VAL A 29 -2.33 -12.47 -5.48
N ASN A 30 -1.36 -12.99 -4.73
CA ASN A 30 -0.57 -12.20 -3.79
C ASN A 30 0.48 -11.38 -4.56
N PRO A 31 0.98 -10.27 -3.97
CA PRO A 31 2.12 -9.54 -4.52
C PRO A 31 3.41 -10.37 -4.66
N GLU A 32 3.51 -11.49 -3.93
CA GLU A 32 4.57 -12.52 -4.08
C GLU A 32 4.33 -13.46 -5.28
N MET A 33 3.35 -13.16 -6.15
CA MET A 33 2.89 -13.97 -7.28
C MET A 33 2.24 -15.31 -6.92
N GLU A 34 2.16 -15.63 -5.63
CA GLU A 34 1.46 -16.82 -5.15
C GLU A 34 -0.05 -16.74 -5.42
N VAL A 35 -0.61 -17.84 -5.93
CA VAL A 35 -2.05 -17.97 -6.16
C VAL A 35 -2.67 -18.73 -5.00
N VAL A 36 -3.60 -18.10 -4.29
CA VAL A 36 -4.36 -18.71 -3.20
C VAL A 36 -5.82 -18.85 -3.60
N ILE A 37 -6.32 -20.06 -3.50
CA ILE A 37 -7.72 -20.40 -3.76
C ILE A 37 -8.41 -20.61 -2.43
N ASN A 38 -9.40 -19.77 -2.15
CA ASN A 38 -10.27 -19.93 -1.01
C ASN A 38 -11.55 -20.62 -1.47
N SER A 39 -11.70 -21.89 -1.11
CA SER A 39 -12.78 -22.76 -1.55
C SER A 39 -13.76 -23.06 -0.41
N PRO A 40 -15.08 -23.20 -0.70
CA PRO A 40 -16.03 -23.84 0.21
C PRO A 40 -15.61 -25.28 0.53
N GLU A 41 -15.89 -25.75 1.76
CA GLU A 41 -15.51 -27.09 2.26
C GLU A 41 -16.04 -28.24 1.38
N ASN A 42 -17.25 -28.09 0.82
CA ASN A 42 -17.89 -29.12 -0.02
C ASN A 42 -17.52 -29.06 -1.51
N THR A 43 -16.41 -28.42 -1.88
CA THR A 43 -16.03 -28.25 -3.29
C THR A 43 -15.00 -29.30 -3.73
N THR A 44 -15.36 -30.10 -4.73
CA THR A 44 -14.45 -31.08 -5.35
C THR A 44 -13.29 -30.40 -6.07
N ASN A 45 -12.11 -31.04 -6.06
CA ASN A 45 -10.91 -30.52 -6.73
C ASN A 45 -11.14 -30.27 -8.24
N GLU A 46 -11.92 -31.10 -8.93
CA GLU A 46 -12.26 -30.90 -10.35
C GLU A 46 -12.95 -29.55 -10.63
N VAL A 47 -13.87 -29.14 -9.76
CA VAL A 47 -14.58 -27.86 -9.86
C VAL A 47 -13.60 -26.71 -9.66
N ILE A 48 -12.65 -26.87 -8.72
CA ILE A 48 -11.58 -25.92 -8.48
C ILE A 48 -10.72 -25.79 -9.76
N LYS A 49 -10.19 -26.89 -10.29
CA LYS A 49 -9.37 -26.93 -11.51
C LYS A 49 -10.07 -26.26 -12.69
N LYS A 50 -11.35 -26.57 -12.93
CA LYS A 50 -12.14 -25.96 -14.00
C LYS A 50 -12.24 -24.44 -13.84
N LYS A 51 -12.45 -23.97 -12.62
CA LYS A 51 -12.60 -22.53 -12.33
C LYS A 51 -11.26 -21.78 -12.42
N VAL A 52 -10.17 -22.39 -11.97
CA VAL A 52 -8.81 -21.84 -12.12
C VAL A 52 -8.44 -21.78 -13.59
N LYS A 53 -8.67 -22.84 -14.38
CA LYS A 53 -8.39 -22.86 -15.82
C LYS A 53 -9.15 -21.77 -16.57
N LYS A 54 -10.43 -21.53 -16.22
CA LYS A 54 -11.23 -20.42 -16.76
C LYS A 54 -10.66 -19.04 -16.40
N LYS A 55 -10.02 -18.91 -15.23
CA LYS A 55 -9.43 -17.66 -14.74
C LYS A 55 -7.93 -17.55 -15.03
N ALA A 56 -7.30 -18.53 -15.66
CA ALA A 56 -5.87 -18.55 -15.95
C ALA A 56 -5.39 -17.27 -16.69
N PRO A 57 -6.06 -16.76 -17.74
CA PRO A 57 -5.64 -15.50 -18.38
C PRO A 57 -5.61 -14.31 -17.41
N TRP A 58 -6.57 -14.24 -16.48
CA TRP A 58 -6.61 -13.20 -15.47
C TRP A 58 -5.50 -13.37 -14.42
N ILE A 59 -5.24 -14.60 -13.97
CA ILE A 59 -4.16 -14.92 -13.02
C ILE A 59 -2.81 -14.48 -13.58
N LEU A 60 -2.52 -14.85 -14.83
CA LEU A 60 -1.26 -14.50 -15.50
C LEU A 60 -1.11 -12.97 -15.65
N LYS A 61 -2.20 -12.26 -15.98
CA LYS A 61 -2.21 -10.80 -16.03
C LYS A 61 -1.94 -10.16 -14.66
N GLN A 62 -2.44 -10.75 -13.56
CA GLN A 62 -2.14 -10.25 -12.21
C GLN A 62 -0.69 -10.55 -11.82
N GLN A 63 -0.17 -11.74 -12.14
CA GLN A 63 1.22 -12.08 -11.88
C GLN A 63 2.18 -11.17 -12.65
N SER A 64 1.91 -10.88 -13.93
CA SER A 64 2.72 -9.94 -14.72
C SER A 64 2.62 -8.51 -14.21
N TYR A 65 1.46 -8.08 -13.74
CA TYR A 65 1.30 -6.81 -13.04
C TYR A 65 2.16 -6.75 -11.78
N PHE A 66 2.18 -7.78 -10.94
CA PHE A 66 3.03 -7.78 -9.74
C PHE A 66 4.53 -7.89 -10.05
N LEU A 67 4.90 -8.54 -11.16
CA LEU A 67 6.28 -8.59 -11.65
C LEU A 67 6.82 -7.21 -12.01
N SER A 68 6.00 -6.31 -12.54
CA SER A 68 6.48 -4.96 -12.92
C SER A 68 6.91 -4.11 -11.73
N PHE A 69 6.52 -4.46 -10.50
CA PHE A 69 6.95 -3.79 -9.27
C PHE A 69 8.25 -4.35 -8.68
N HIS A 70 8.91 -5.29 -9.36
CA HIS A 70 10.21 -5.80 -8.95
C HIS A 70 11.33 -4.95 -9.60
N PRO A 71 12.40 -4.56 -8.86
CA PRO A 71 12.77 -4.99 -7.51
C PRO A 71 11.99 -4.25 -6.42
N ARG A 72 11.42 -5.01 -5.49
CA ARG A 72 10.72 -4.44 -4.33
C ARG A 72 11.73 -3.69 -3.46
N THR A 73 11.29 -2.58 -2.85
CA THR A 73 12.07 -1.89 -1.84
C THR A 73 12.44 -2.88 -0.74
N THR A 74 13.73 -3.22 -0.66
CA THR A 74 14.25 -4.14 0.34
C THR A 74 13.88 -3.62 1.73
N LYS A 75 13.63 -4.53 2.68
CA LYS A 75 13.40 -4.16 4.08
C LYS A 75 14.58 -3.30 4.55
N ARG A 76 14.26 -2.15 5.15
CA ARG A 76 15.26 -1.23 5.70
C ARG A 76 16.01 -1.93 6.83
N LYS A 77 17.33 -1.80 6.86
CA LYS A 77 18.20 -2.48 7.85
C LYS A 77 18.62 -1.56 8.99
N TYR A 78 18.29 -0.26 8.89
CA TYR A 78 18.67 0.80 9.81
C TYR A 78 20.17 0.82 10.08
N VAL A 79 20.97 0.67 9.02
CA VAL A 79 22.44 0.72 9.09
C VAL A 79 22.96 2.11 8.76
N SER A 80 24.16 2.44 9.26
CA SER A 80 24.82 3.71 8.95
C SER A 80 25.04 3.83 7.44
N GLY A 81 24.72 4.98 6.86
CA GLY A 81 24.74 5.25 5.43
C GLY A 81 23.42 4.95 4.70
N GLU A 82 22.47 4.25 5.33
CA GLU A 82 21.20 3.92 4.70
C GLU A 82 20.32 5.15 4.47
N THR A 83 19.72 5.25 3.28
CA THR A 83 18.86 6.39 2.92
C THR A 83 17.42 6.19 3.41
N HIS A 84 16.93 7.18 4.14
CA HIS A 84 15.60 7.27 4.73
C HIS A 84 14.88 8.52 4.21
N LEU A 85 13.57 8.40 3.98
CA LEU A 85 12.75 9.53 3.55
C LEU A 85 12.15 10.25 4.77
N TYR A 86 12.19 11.57 4.78
CA TYR A 86 11.50 12.40 5.77
C TYR A 86 10.95 13.65 5.08
N LEU A 87 9.64 13.85 5.17
CA LEU A 87 8.91 14.97 4.52
C LEU A 87 9.25 15.13 3.02
N GLY A 88 9.36 14.01 2.29
CA GLY A 88 9.67 13.99 0.86
C GLY A 88 11.14 14.16 0.49
N ARG A 89 12.04 14.35 1.47
CA ARG A 89 13.49 14.50 1.24
C ARG A 89 14.25 13.26 1.69
N GLN A 90 15.37 12.97 1.01
CA GLN A 90 16.25 11.85 1.33
C GLN A 90 17.30 12.26 2.36
N TYR A 91 17.43 11.48 3.43
CA TYR A 91 18.41 11.65 4.50
C TYR A 91 19.21 10.37 4.69
N ARG A 92 20.50 10.49 5.00
CA ARG A 92 21.34 9.32 5.35
C ARG A 92 21.30 9.07 6.84
N LEU A 93 21.14 7.81 7.24
CA LEU A 93 21.23 7.43 8.64
C LEU A 93 22.69 7.48 9.09
N LYS A 94 22.95 8.05 10.27
CA LYS A 94 24.27 8.07 10.90
C LYS A 94 24.12 7.55 12.32
N LEU A 95 24.72 6.39 12.58
CA LEU A 95 24.72 5.78 13.91
C LEU A 95 25.97 6.22 14.67
N THR A 96 25.78 6.85 15.83
CA THR A 96 26.86 7.26 16.73
C THR A 96 26.71 6.50 18.05
N PRO A 97 27.72 5.73 18.50
CA PRO A 97 27.67 5.07 19.79
C PRO A 97 27.61 6.14 20.91
N SER A 98 26.63 6.01 21.80
CA SER A 98 26.40 6.92 22.94
C SER A 98 25.59 6.20 24.00
N ASP A 99 25.75 6.57 25.27
CA ASP A 99 24.93 6.04 26.38
C ASP A 99 23.50 6.56 26.35
N LYS A 100 23.24 7.65 25.60
CA LYS A 100 21.93 8.25 25.43
C LYS A 100 21.26 7.74 24.17
N ASN A 101 19.98 7.41 24.28
CA ASN A 101 19.13 7.07 23.15
C ASN A 101 18.44 8.34 22.63
N GLU A 102 18.93 8.90 21.53
CA GLU A 102 18.40 10.14 20.97
C GLU A 102 18.46 10.12 19.43
N VAL A 103 17.45 10.70 18.78
CA VAL A 103 17.42 10.84 17.31
C VAL A 103 17.25 12.30 16.93
N LYS A 104 18.17 12.79 16.10
CA LYS A 104 18.17 14.15 15.56
C LYS A 104 18.24 14.09 14.05
N TYR A 105 17.68 15.09 13.39
CA TYR A 105 17.98 15.32 11.98
C TYR A 105 18.81 16.59 11.88
N LYS A 106 19.96 16.53 11.19
CA LYS A 106 20.87 17.66 11.00
C LYS A 106 21.42 17.62 9.58
N GLY A 107 21.19 18.70 8.83
CA GLY A 107 21.60 18.78 7.43
C GLY A 107 20.99 17.64 6.61
N ARG A 108 21.85 16.80 6.01
CA ARG A 108 21.46 15.64 5.18
C ARG A 108 21.40 14.31 5.95
N PHE A 109 21.51 14.35 7.28
CA PHE A 109 21.61 13.15 8.12
C PHE A 109 20.47 13.05 9.13
N ILE A 110 20.04 11.81 9.38
CA ILE A 110 19.31 11.41 10.60
C ILE A 110 20.36 10.78 11.51
N GLU A 111 20.76 11.50 12.54
CA GLU A 111 21.73 11.05 13.52
C GLU A 111 21.01 10.30 14.66
N VAL A 112 21.42 9.06 14.89
CA VAL A 112 20.91 8.20 15.94
C VAL A 112 22.04 7.95 16.92
N TYR A 113 21.85 8.40 18.14
CA TYR A 113 22.73 8.16 19.27
C TYR A 113 22.16 6.95 20.02
N THR A 114 22.93 5.85 20.11
CA THR A 114 22.51 4.62 20.80
C THR A 114 23.72 3.74 21.10
N SER A 115 23.72 3.06 22.24
CA SER A 115 24.75 2.06 22.58
C SER A 115 24.55 0.76 21.80
N SER A 116 23.29 0.43 21.47
CA SER A 116 22.93 -0.80 20.74
C SER A 116 22.37 -0.48 19.36
N LYS A 117 22.96 -1.11 18.33
CA LYS A 117 22.51 -0.99 16.94
C LYS A 117 21.11 -1.57 16.71
N GLU A 118 20.72 -2.60 17.49
CA GLU A 118 19.40 -3.23 17.38
C GLU A 118 18.26 -2.28 17.75
N LYS A 119 18.53 -1.32 18.65
CA LYS A 119 17.56 -0.28 19.05
C LYS A 119 17.38 0.81 18.00
N ALA A 120 18.24 0.89 16.99
CA ALA A 120 18.21 1.96 15.99
C ALA A 120 16.88 2.03 15.22
N GLU A 121 16.32 0.88 14.81
CA GLU A 121 15.01 0.83 14.14
C GLU A 121 13.92 1.44 15.04
N THR A 122 13.85 0.99 16.29
CA THR A 122 12.82 1.43 17.24
C THR A 122 12.91 2.93 17.50
N LEU A 123 14.11 3.45 17.72
CA LEU A 123 14.35 4.87 18.00
C LEU A 123 13.98 5.75 16.80
N VAL A 124 14.35 5.35 15.59
CA VAL A 124 14.00 6.09 14.37
C VAL A 124 12.49 6.07 14.13
N LEU A 125 11.83 4.93 14.32
CA LEU A 125 10.38 4.81 14.19
C LEU A 125 9.62 5.65 15.23
N GLU A 126 10.09 5.66 16.47
CA GLU A 126 9.51 6.50 17.53
C GLU A 126 9.70 7.98 17.22
N TRP A 127 10.89 8.37 16.76
CA TRP A 127 11.18 9.72 16.31
C TRP A 127 10.26 10.17 15.17
N TYR A 128 10.02 9.29 14.16
CA TYR A 128 9.05 9.56 13.10
C TYR A 128 7.64 9.77 13.64
N ARG A 129 7.20 8.95 14.61
CA ARG A 129 5.86 9.09 15.21
C ARG A 129 5.71 10.40 15.96
N LEU A 130 6.72 10.81 16.73
CA LEU A 130 6.71 12.08 17.45
C LEU A 130 6.64 13.26 16.47
N ARG A 131 7.42 13.22 15.38
CA ARG A 131 7.38 14.24 14.33
C ARG A 131 6.08 14.25 13.55
N ALA A 132 5.48 13.09 13.29
CA ALA A 132 4.17 13.00 12.67
C ALA A 132 3.10 13.64 13.56
N LYS A 133 3.09 13.36 14.87
CA LYS A 133 2.17 14.00 15.82
C LYS A 133 2.35 15.51 15.86
N SER A 134 3.59 16.00 15.84
CA SER A 134 3.84 17.45 15.86
C SER A 134 3.49 18.15 14.55
N ASN A 135 3.55 17.45 13.42
CA ASN A 135 3.23 18.01 12.10
C ASN A 135 1.76 17.84 11.72
N LEU A 136 1.01 16.94 12.36
CA LEU A 136 -0.43 16.75 12.14
C LEU A 136 -1.23 17.66 13.08
N THR A 137 -0.97 18.97 13.01
CA THR A 137 -1.75 19.96 13.75
C THR A 137 -3.01 20.35 12.99
N PHE A 138 -4.03 20.82 13.69
CA PHE A 138 -5.29 21.27 13.09
C PHE A 138 -5.05 22.27 11.93
N GLU A 139 -4.15 23.24 12.13
CA GLU A 139 -3.77 24.23 11.12
C GLU A 139 -3.17 23.62 9.85
N THR A 140 -2.36 22.57 9.98
CA THR A 140 -1.82 21.88 8.81
C THR A 140 -2.88 21.09 8.07
N LEU A 141 -3.85 20.52 8.79
CA LEU A 141 -4.95 19.76 8.21
C LEU A 141 -5.91 20.66 7.45
N ASP A 142 -6.20 21.85 7.98
CA ASP A 142 -7.02 22.86 7.31
C ASP A 142 -6.36 23.32 6.01
N LYS A 143 -5.06 23.64 6.04
CA LYS A 143 -4.30 24.00 4.83
C LYS A 143 -4.32 22.90 3.77
N ILE A 144 -4.24 21.63 4.19
CA ILE A 144 -4.30 20.48 3.28
C ILE A 144 -5.73 20.29 2.75
N SER A 145 -6.75 20.45 3.61
CA SER A 145 -8.16 20.41 3.24
C SER A 145 -8.49 21.46 2.19
N ASP A 146 -8.05 22.69 2.38
CA ASP A 146 -8.24 23.81 1.45
C ASP A 146 -7.53 23.57 0.12
N ALA A 147 -6.28 23.08 0.16
CA ALA A 147 -5.50 22.81 -1.05
C ALA A 147 -6.07 21.65 -1.89
N LEU A 148 -6.68 20.64 -1.24
CA LEU A 148 -7.25 19.47 -1.91
C LEU A 148 -8.75 19.56 -2.18
N GLY A 149 -9.46 20.50 -1.52
CA GLY A 149 -10.91 20.61 -1.56
C GLY A 149 -11.65 19.43 -0.90
N VAL A 150 -11.04 18.82 0.12
CA VAL A 150 -11.57 17.60 0.78
C VAL A 150 -11.62 17.80 2.29
N VAL A 151 -12.76 17.47 2.91
CA VAL A 151 -12.90 17.50 4.38
C VAL A 151 -12.12 16.34 4.99
N ILE A 152 -11.12 16.66 5.80
CA ILE A 152 -10.29 15.66 6.49
C ILE A 152 -10.79 15.50 7.92
N SER A 153 -11.27 14.31 8.27
CA SER A 153 -11.59 13.96 9.65
C SER A 153 -10.34 13.54 10.43
N ASN A 154 -10.43 13.62 11.77
CA ASN A 154 -9.34 13.47 12.73
C ASN A 154 -8.30 12.39 12.33
N PRO A 155 -7.05 12.76 11.96
CA PRO A 155 -6.10 11.81 11.42
C PRO A 155 -5.61 10.85 12.52
N SER A 156 -5.59 9.55 12.18
CA SER A 156 -5.01 8.52 13.04
C SER A 156 -3.65 8.08 12.52
N ILE A 157 -2.63 8.09 13.38
CA ILE A 157 -1.33 7.51 13.04
C ILE A 157 -1.43 6.00 13.26
N ASN A 158 -1.75 5.27 12.19
CA ASN A 158 -1.70 3.81 12.21
C ASN A 158 -0.24 3.36 12.34
N GLY A 159 0.06 2.56 13.36
CA GLY A 159 1.34 1.84 13.41
C GLY A 159 1.48 0.88 12.24
N LYS A 160 2.63 0.19 12.11
CA LYS A 160 2.70 -1.03 11.27
C LYS A 160 1.45 -1.85 11.62
N PRO A 161 0.60 -2.27 10.66
CA PRO A 161 -0.48 -3.17 11.00
C PRO A 161 0.18 -4.39 11.62
N THR A 162 0.09 -4.53 12.94
CA THR A 162 0.32 -5.82 13.57
C THR A 162 -0.72 -6.69 12.90
N VAL A 163 -0.29 -7.60 12.04
CA VAL A 163 -1.18 -8.63 11.51
C VAL A 163 -1.63 -9.43 12.72
N LYS A 164 -2.65 -8.93 13.42
CA LYS A 164 -3.48 -9.74 14.28
C LYS A 164 -4.25 -10.59 13.28
N SER A 165 -3.73 -11.76 12.95
CA SER A 165 -4.57 -12.83 12.43
C SER A 165 -5.60 -13.12 13.51
N LYS A 166 -6.67 -12.35 13.50
CA LYS A 166 -7.83 -12.58 14.34
C LYS A 166 -8.47 -13.84 13.73
N THR A 167 -8.32 -14.98 14.38
CA THR A 167 -9.26 -16.08 14.21
C THR A 167 -10.60 -15.56 14.71
N VAL A 168 -11.35 -14.87 13.84
CA VAL A 168 -12.74 -14.49 14.13
C VAL A 168 -13.57 -15.72 13.77
N GLY A 169 -13.70 -16.59 14.76
CA GLY A 169 -14.80 -17.54 14.80
C GLY A 169 -16.09 -16.80 15.16
N ARG A 170 -17.13 -17.17 14.40
CA ARG A 170 -18.57 -17.15 14.70
C ARG A 170 -19.43 -15.97 14.18
N ASP A 171 -20.31 -16.41 13.30
CA ASP A 171 -21.77 -16.21 13.25
C ASP A 171 -22.36 -14.95 12.59
N MET A 172 -22.60 -15.14 11.29
CA MET A 172 -23.84 -14.88 10.53
C MET A 172 -24.87 -13.86 11.09
N GLN A 173 -25.10 -12.80 10.32
CA GLN A 173 -26.47 -12.36 10.00
C GLN A 173 -26.60 -12.07 8.49
N ILE A 174 -27.61 -12.70 7.89
CA ILE A 174 -28.09 -12.44 6.53
C ILE A 174 -29.06 -11.25 6.62
N VAL A 175 -28.88 -10.24 5.78
CA VAL A 175 -30.00 -9.38 5.36
C VAL A 175 -29.95 -9.27 3.83
N TYR A 176 -30.88 -9.96 3.17
CA TYR A 176 -31.18 -9.73 1.76
C TYR A 176 -31.98 -8.44 1.62
N LYS A 177 -31.54 -7.54 0.73
CA LYS A 177 -32.49 -6.86 -0.18
C LYS A 177 -31.76 -6.34 -1.41
N CYS A 178 -31.86 -7.11 -2.48
CA CYS A 178 -31.75 -6.61 -3.85
C CYS A 178 -33.02 -5.81 -4.14
N GLN A 179 -32.87 -4.59 -4.66
CA GLN A 179 -33.89 -4.01 -5.54
C GLN A 179 -33.20 -3.51 -6.80
N GLN A 180 -33.51 -4.19 -7.90
CA GLN A 180 -33.31 -3.68 -9.26
C GLN A 180 -34.17 -2.43 -9.45
N LYS A 181 -33.58 -1.38 -10.05
CA LYS A 181 -34.27 -0.44 -10.95
C LYS A 181 -33.29 -0.21 -12.10
N VAL A 182 -33.49 -0.89 -13.22
CA VAL A 182 -34.21 -0.41 -14.43
C VAL A 182 -33.67 0.94 -14.87
N ILE A 183 -32.88 0.88 -15.93
CA ILE A 183 -32.47 2.01 -16.75
C ILE A 183 -33.64 2.30 -17.67
N GLU A 184 -34.14 3.53 -17.68
CA GLU A 184 -34.57 4.16 -18.92
C GLU A 184 -34.37 5.68 -18.82
N SER A 185 -33.97 6.21 -19.96
CA SER A 185 -33.49 7.55 -20.25
C SER A 185 -34.52 8.64 -20.00
N ASP A 186 -34.06 9.87 -19.74
CA ASP A 186 -34.33 10.98 -20.65
C ASP A 186 -33.30 12.10 -20.49
N LEU A 187 -32.87 12.58 -21.65
CA LEU A 187 -31.98 13.71 -21.87
C LEU A 187 -32.68 15.00 -21.41
N ASN A 188 -31.97 15.88 -20.69
CA ASN A 188 -32.05 17.32 -20.93
C ASN A 188 -30.85 18.08 -20.32
N SER A 189 -29.98 18.51 -21.22
CA SER A 189 -29.31 19.83 -21.29
C SER A 189 -28.77 20.46 -19.99
N ALA A 190 -27.46 20.32 -19.76
CA ALA A 190 -26.55 21.45 -19.53
C ALA A 190 -25.11 20.94 -19.40
N SER A 191 -24.44 20.86 -20.55
CA SER A 191 -22.99 20.79 -20.64
C SER A 191 -22.37 22.04 -20.01
N VAL A 192 -21.79 21.91 -18.81
CA VAL A 192 -20.75 22.83 -18.34
C VAL A 192 -19.48 22.04 -18.10
N THR A 193 -18.74 21.87 -19.19
CA THR A 193 -17.36 21.40 -19.18
C THR A 193 -16.48 22.49 -18.57
N LYS A 194 -16.37 22.57 -17.24
CA LYS A 194 -15.24 23.30 -16.64
C LYS A 194 -14.00 22.42 -16.76
N LYS A 195 -13.30 22.57 -17.89
CA LYS A 195 -11.91 22.15 -18.03
C LYS A 195 -11.12 22.82 -16.89
N ASN A 196 -10.50 22.03 -16.02
CA ASN A 196 -9.56 22.54 -15.03
C ASN A 196 -8.40 23.21 -15.75
N ALA A 197 -8.32 24.54 -15.69
CA ALA A 197 -7.28 25.36 -16.33
C ALA A 197 -5.85 25.02 -15.82
N PHE A 198 -5.74 24.37 -14.66
CA PHE A 198 -4.45 24.00 -14.07
C PHE A 198 -3.74 22.85 -14.80
N LEU A 199 -4.45 22.05 -15.60
CA LEU A 199 -3.86 20.92 -16.34
C LEU A 199 -3.43 21.29 -17.78
N ALA A 200 -3.50 22.57 -18.14
CA ALA A 200 -3.12 23.09 -19.45
C ALA A 200 -1.78 23.85 -19.44
N THR A 201 -0.81 23.43 -18.62
CA THR A 201 0.57 23.90 -18.80
C THR A 201 1.39 22.84 -19.52
N THR A 202 1.71 23.20 -20.74
CA THR A 202 2.53 22.60 -21.78
C THR A 202 3.78 21.87 -21.27
N ILE A 203 4.12 20.80 -21.98
CA ILE A 203 5.35 19.98 -21.94
C ILE A 203 6.65 20.78 -22.20
N GLU A 204 6.60 22.12 -22.23
CA GLU A 204 7.72 23.02 -22.57
C GLU A 204 8.37 23.74 -21.37
N SER A 205 7.95 23.50 -20.12
CA SER A 205 8.64 24.02 -18.93
C SER A 205 9.66 23.03 -18.32
N MET A 206 10.17 22.11 -19.12
CA MET A 206 11.47 21.49 -18.84
C MET A 206 12.58 22.51 -19.10
N ASN A 207 12.90 23.34 -18.11
CA ASN A 207 14.24 23.89 -17.85
C ASN A 207 14.16 24.99 -16.79
N ALA A 208 14.65 24.68 -15.58
CA ALA A 208 15.47 25.57 -14.74
C ALA A 208 15.56 25.00 -13.31
N TYR A 209 16.06 23.78 -13.14
CA TYR A 209 16.74 23.43 -11.89
C TYR A 209 18.11 24.08 -11.92
N GLN A 210 18.15 25.42 -11.79
CA GLN A 210 19.39 26.09 -11.42
C GLN A 210 19.58 25.96 -9.92
N TYR A 211 20.67 25.29 -9.60
CA TYR A 211 21.36 25.34 -8.33
C TYR A 211 21.46 26.78 -7.83
N THR A 212 21.06 27.01 -6.58
CA THR A 212 21.67 28.06 -5.76
C THR A 212 22.14 27.41 -4.46
N ALA A 213 23.43 27.05 -4.47
CA ALA A 213 24.23 27.10 -3.27
C ALA A 213 24.17 28.53 -2.73
N GLY A 214 23.72 28.70 -1.49
CA GLY A 214 23.67 30.03 -0.88
C GLY A 214 22.82 30.06 0.37
N GLN A 215 23.51 30.25 1.50
CA GLN A 215 23.02 30.80 2.77
C GLN A 215 22.46 29.81 3.81
N ILE A 216 23.42 29.46 4.71
CA ILE A 216 23.33 29.16 6.15
C ILE A 216 22.94 27.73 6.54
#